data_AF-A0A2V8NN69-F1
#
_entry.id   AF-A0A2V8NN69-F1
#
_cell.length_a   1.000
_cell.length_b   1.000
_cell.length_c   1.000
_cell.angle_alpha   90.00
_cell.angle_beta   90.00
_cell.angle_gamma   90.00
#
_symmetry.space_group_name_H-M   'P 1'
#
loop_
_entity.id
_entity.type
_entity.pdbx_description
1 polymer ?
#
loop_
_entity_poly.entity_id
_entity_poly.type
_entity_poly.pdbx_seq_one_letter_code
_entity_poly.pdbx_strand_id
1 'polypeptide(L)'
;MSGKKQVRSGRTGQLMNDFRERVLGMFERMGKGMLDLHELFEAGGNDPDERREVFYAVELMVEEGLLEEQGQDFYALTEKGKAAARDLKS
;
A
#
# COMPACT_ATOMS: atom_id res chain seq x y z
N MET A 1 12.13 -35.75 -16.67
CA MET A 1 12.92 -35.05 -15.62
C MET A 1 12.99 -33.58 -15.97
N SER A 2 12.78 -32.71 -14.96
CA SER A 2 13.11 -31.27 -14.92
C SER A 2 12.36 -30.32 -15.87
N GLY A 3 11.70 -29.25 -15.41
CA GLY A 3 11.57 -28.68 -14.08
C GLY A 3 10.44 -27.66 -14.07
N LYS A 4 9.62 -27.70 -13.01
CA LYS A 4 8.50 -26.77 -12.80
C LYS A 4 9.04 -25.36 -12.54
N LYS A 5 8.93 -24.44 -13.51
CA LYS A 5 9.07 -23.00 -13.29
C LYS A 5 7.75 -22.45 -12.72
N GLN A 6 7.51 -22.65 -11.43
CA GLN A 6 6.37 -22.02 -10.76
C GLN A 6 6.63 -21.95 -9.26
N VAL A 7 7.35 -20.93 -8.80
CA VAL A 7 7.38 -20.50 -7.38
C VAL A 7 8.23 -19.22 -7.24
N ARG A 8 7.70 -18.08 -7.69
CA ARG A 8 8.11 -16.75 -7.17
C ARG A 8 6.94 -15.77 -7.03
N SER A 9 5.83 -16.01 -7.73
CA SER A 9 4.67 -15.12 -7.78
C SER A 9 3.78 -15.08 -6.52
N GLY A 10 3.93 -16.00 -5.57
CA GLY A 10 3.01 -16.10 -4.42
C GLY A 10 3.36 -15.20 -3.22
N ARG A 11 4.66 -15.02 -2.92
CA ARG A 11 5.10 -14.24 -1.75
C ARG A 11 5.04 -12.73 -1.99
N THR A 12 5.47 -12.27 -3.17
CA THR A 12 5.47 -10.85 -3.51
C THR A 12 4.05 -10.29 -3.65
N GLY A 13 3.13 -11.04 -4.28
CA GLY A 13 1.72 -10.61 -4.37
C GLY A 13 1.01 -10.57 -3.02
N GLN A 14 1.34 -11.49 -2.11
CA GLN A 14 0.79 -11.47 -0.76
C GLN A 14 1.34 -10.30 0.07
N LEU A 15 2.66 -10.05 0.02
CA LEU A 15 3.28 -8.90 0.69
C LEU A 15 2.72 -7.57 0.18
N MET A 16 2.50 -7.45 -1.12
CA MET A 16 1.88 -6.24 -1.71
C MET A 16 0.46 -6.02 -1.19
N ASN A 17 -0.35 -7.07 -1.08
CA ASN A 17 -1.67 -6.97 -0.46
C ASN A 17 -1.57 -6.58 1.02
N ASP A 18 -0.65 -7.20 1.78
CA ASP A 18 -0.44 -6.87 3.19
C ASP A 18 -0.07 -5.38 3.37
N PHE A 19 0.81 -4.84 2.52
CA PHE A 19 1.19 -3.42 2.59
C PHE A 19 0.04 -2.49 2.16
N ARG A 20 -0.73 -2.87 1.15
CA ARG A 20 -1.92 -2.13 0.75
C ARG A 20 -2.93 -2.00 1.88
N GLU A 21 -3.22 -3.11 2.57
CA GLU A 21 -4.14 -3.11 3.71
C GLU A 21 -3.63 -2.23 4.85
N ARG A 22 -2.33 -2.33 5.17
CA ARG A 22 -1.69 -1.47 6.18
C ARG A 22 -1.77 0.00 5.80
N VAL A 23 -1.45 0.36 4.56
CA VAL A 23 -1.52 1.74 4.05
C VAL A 23 -2.94 2.29 4.14
N LEU A 24 -3.96 1.53 3.70
CA LEU A 24 -5.36 1.95 3.83
C LEU A 24 -5.76 2.17 5.30
N GLY A 25 -5.35 1.27 6.19
CA GLY A 25 -5.61 1.39 7.62
C GLY A 25 -4.90 2.58 8.30
N MET A 26 -3.77 3.05 7.77
CA MET A 26 -3.03 4.17 8.33
C MET A 26 -3.81 5.49 8.32
N PHE A 27 -4.51 5.80 7.23
CA PHE A 27 -5.31 7.04 7.12
C PHE A 27 -6.34 7.16 8.26
N GLU A 28 -6.98 6.04 8.58
CA GLU A 28 -7.96 5.98 9.67
C GLU A 28 -7.29 5.98 11.04
N ARG A 29 -6.24 5.17 11.24
CA ARG A 29 -5.46 5.12 12.49
C ARG A 29 -4.95 6.50 12.89
N MET A 30 -4.53 7.28 11.91
CA MET A 30 -3.98 8.62 12.12
C MET A 30 -5.06 9.71 12.08
N GLY A 31 -6.28 9.40 11.63
CA GLY A 31 -7.37 10.36 11.50
C GLY A 31 -7.10 11.47 10.49
N LYS A 32 -6.25 11.20 9.48
CA LYS A 32 -5.83 12.18 8.47
C LYS A 32 -6.39 11.81 7.11
N GLY A 33 -6.88 12.81 6.37
CA GLY A 33 -7.32 12.64 4.98
C GLY A 33 -6.17 12.57 3.96
N MET A 34 -4.97 12.92 4.39
CA MET A 34 -3.75 12.98 3.59
C MET A 34 -2.57 12.59 4.48
N LEU A 35 -1.66 11.77 3.95
CA LEU A 35 -0.44 11.34 4.61
C LEU A 35 0.74 11.66 3.72
N ASP A 36 1.88 11.99 4.32
CA ASP A 36 3.12 12.06 3.57
C ASP A 36 3.76 10.67 3.37
N LEU A 37 4.64 10.55 2.39
CA LEU A 37 5.28 9.28 2.04
C LEU A 37 6.12 8.71 3.19
N HIS A 38 6.70 9.56 4.04
CA HIS A 38 7.49 9.10 5.17
C HIS A 38 6.59 8.49 6.25
N GLU A 39 5.40 9.04 6.47
CA GLU A 39 4.38 8.42 7.31
C GLU A 39 3.97 7.06 6.72
N LEU A 40 3.70 6.98 5.42
CA LEU A 40 3.30 5.72 4.77
C LEU A 40 4.34 4.61 4.92
N PHE A 41 5.63 4.94 4.95
CA PHE A 41 6.69 3.96 5.20
C PHE A 41 6.62 3.27 6.57
N GLU A 42 5.89 3.80 7.55
CA GLU A 42 5.62 3.07 8.80
C GLU A 42 4.84 1.76 8.57
N ALA A 43 4.10 1.63 7.46
CA ALA A 43 3.43 0.37 7.07
C ALA A 43 4.43 -0.75 6.77
N GLY A 44 5.62 -0.37 6.29
CA GLY A 44 6.74 -1.23 5.94
C GLY A 44 7.60 -1.54 7.14
N GLY A 45 7.97 -0.50 7.89
CA GLY A 45 8.92 -0.57 8.99
C GLY A 45 10.19 0.25 8.71
N ASN A 46 11.29 -0.14 9.36
CA ASN A 46 12.57 0.57 9.25
C ASN A 46 13.53 -0.06 8.24
N ASP A 47 13.20 -1.22 7.67
CA ASP A 47 14.04 -1.87 6.67
C ASP A 47 13.94 -1.14 5.32
N PRO A 48 15.06 -0.81 4.65
CA PRO A 48 15.05 -0.12 3.35
C PRO A 48 14.33 -0.89 2.23
N ASP A 49 14.37 -2.22 2.25
CA ASP A 49 13.66 -3.04 1.26
C ASP A 49 12.16 -3.04 1.54
N GLU A 50 11.73 -3.09 2.81
CA GLU A 50 10.31 -2.94 3.17
C GLU A 50 9.75 -1.58 2.75
N ARG A 51 10.53 -0.50 2.91
CA ARG A 51 10.13 0.84 2.44
C ARG A 51 9.97 0.89 0.92
N ARG A 52 10.84 0.21 0.18
CA ARG A 52 10.72 0.10 -1.27
C ARG A 52 9.44 -0.64 -1.67
N GLU A 53 9.10 -1.72 -0.98
CA GLU A 53 7.87 -2.46 -1.26
C GLU A 53 6.61 -1.64 -0.94
N VAL A 54 6.64 -0.86 0.15
CA VAL A 54 5.55 0.10 0.44
C VAL A 54 5.43 1.15 -0.66
N PHE A 55 6.55 1.71 -1.14
CA PHE A 55 6.52 2.66 -2.25
C PHE A 55 5.84 2.05 -3.48
N TYR A 56 6.22 0.85 -3.88
CA TYR A 56 5.56 0.17 -5.01
C TYR A 56 4.07 -0.10 -4.76
N ALA A 57 3.68 -0.44 -3.53
CA ALA A 57 2.27 -0.59 -3.19
C ALA A 57 1.50 0.73 -3.31
N VAL A 58 2.07 1.84 -2.85
CA VAL A 58 1.48 3.18 -2.96
C VAL A 58 1.29 3.58 -4.44
N GLU A 59 2.32 3.40 -5.27
CA GLU A 59 2.23 3.70 -6.71
C GLU A 59 1.14 2.88 -7.40
N LEU A 60 1.05 1.57 -7.10
CA LEU A 60 -0.03 0.72 -7.62
C LEU A 60 -1.40 1.18 -7.12
N MET A 61 -1.50 1.63 -5.87
CA MET A 61 -2.76 2.17 -5.33
C MET A 61 -3.15 3.49 -6.01
N VAL A 62 -2.20 4.30 -6.46
CA VAL A 62 -2.46 5.49 -7.30
C VAL A 62 -2.94 5.07 -8.69
N GLU A 63 -2.25 4.12 -9.34
CA GLU A 63 -2.67 3.59 -10.65
C GLU A 63 -4.07 2.96 -10.61
N GLU A 64 -4.39 2.26 -9.52
CA GLU A 64 -5.72 1.69 -9.28
C GLU A 64 -6.78 2.72 -8.88
N GLY A 65 -6.40 3.98 -8.62
CA GLY A 65 -7.28 5.06 -8.21
C GLY A 65 -7.81 4.95 -6.78
N LEU A 66 -7.11 4.23 -5.90
CA LEU A 66 -7.40 4.18 -4.46
C LEU A 66 -6.76 5.36 -3.73
N LEU A 67 -5.58 5.77 -4.19
CA LEU A 67 -4.89 6.96 -3.75
C LEU A 67 -4.83 7.99 -4.88
N GLU A 68 -4.63 9.23 -4.49
CA GLU A 68 -4.27 10.32 -5.39
C GLU A 68 -3.06 11.08 -4.81
N GLU A 69 -2.14 11.47 -5.68
CA GLU A 69 -1.04 12.37 -5.32
C GLU A 69 -1.55 13.80 -5.13
N GLN A 70 -1.17 14.41 -4.01
CA GLN A 70 -1.54 15.76 -3.60
C GLN A 70 -0.28 16.61 -3.33
N GLY A 71 0.63 16.66 -4.30
CA GLY A 71 1.89 17.40 -4.21
C GLY A 71 3.12 16.49 -4.35
N GLN A 72 4.24 16.88 -3.74
CA GLN A 72 5.53 16.23 -4.02
C GLN A 72 5.72 14.88 -3.31
N ASP A 73 5.10 14.68 -2.14
CA ASP A 73 5.22 13.45 -1.33
C ASP A 73 3.95 13.16 -0.51
N PHE A 74 2.81 13.74 -0.89
CA PHE A 74 1.57 13.61 -0.14
C PHE A 74 0.54 12.80 -0.93
N TYR A 75 -0.14 11.90 -0.24
CA TYR A 75 -1.15 11.02 -0.83
C TYR A 75 -2.44 11.10 -0.02
N ALA A 76 -3.58 11.10 -0.71
CA ALA A 76 -4.90 11.11 -0.11
C ALA A 76 -5.74 9.92 -0.58
N LEU A 77 -6.67 9.46 0.25
CA LEU A 77 -7.65 8.45 -0.17
C LEU A 77 -8.68 9.08 -1.10
N THR A 78 -8.86 8.47 -2.27
CA THR A 78 -10.02 8.74 -3.13
C THR A 78 -11.30 8.17 -2.50
N GLU A 79 -12.47 8.48 -3.07
CA GLU A 79 -13.72 7.83 -2.64
C GLU A 79 -13.66 6.29 -2.79
N LYS A 80 -12.97 5.79 -3.82
CA LYS A 80 -12.74 4.35 -4.01
C LYS A 80 -11.82 3.80 -2.93
N GLY A 81 -10.74 4.51 -2.58
CA GLY A 81 -9.85 4.16 -1.48
C GLY A 81 -10.57 4.10 -0.13
N LYS A 82 -11.43 5.08 0.15
CA LYS A 82 -12.25 5.12 1.37
C LYS A 82 -13.22 3.94 1.45
N ALA A 83 -13.83 3.55 0.33
CA ALA A 83 -14.69 2.36 0.28
C ALA A 83 -13.87 1.09 0.58
N ALA A 84 -12.73 0.91 -0.10
CA ALA A 84 -11.85 -0.23 0.13
C ALA A 84 -11.35 -0.32 1.58
N ALA A 85 -11.00 0.80 2.21
CA ALA A 85 -10.59 0.83 3.61
C ALA A 85 -11.70 0.39 4.58
N ARG A 86 -12.98 0.68 4.26
CA ARG A 86 -14.13 0.22 5.05
C ARG A 86 -14.37 -1.27 4.90
N ASP A 87 -14.20 -1.82 3.69
CA ASP A 87 -14.38 -3.24 3.42
C ASP A 87 -13.34 -4.12 4.13
N LEU A 88 -12.17 -3.56 4.49
CA LEU A 88 -11.18 -4.26 5.33
C LEU A 88 -11.64 -4.45 6.79
N LYS A 89 -12.65 -3.73 7.24
CA LYS A 89 -13.17 -3.82 8.62
C LYS A 89 -14.33 -4.80 8.78
N SER A 90 -14.97 -5.20 7.68
CA SER A 90 -16.13 -6.10 7.64
C SER A 90 -15.71 -7.56 7.57
#